data_AF-A0A454CQ50-F1
#
_entry.id   AF-A0A454CQ50-F1
#
_cell.length_a   1.000
_cell.length_b   1.000
_cell.length_c   1.000
_cell.angle_alpha   90.00
_cell.angle_beta   90.00
_cell.angle_gamma   90.00
#
_symmetry.space_group_name_H-M   'P 1'
#
loop_
_entity.id
_entity.type
_entity.pdbx_description
1 polymer ?
#
loop_
_entity_poly.entity_id
_entity_poly.type
_entity_poly.pdbx_seq_one_letter_code
_entity_poly.pdbx_strand_id
1 'polypeptide(L)'
;SNVSELISVLGQQYSGLEFILSMFTGLALLTSFLGVAMALYDQNADLLKASKPVVFVTTFILPLLGAVFAPEHFLAILSYAGIILVFLAVFVPLSMTMKVRRVPVDDDNVYEAGGGAMGMSVIFLFGCFLLFAQAV
;
A
#
# COMPACT_ATOMS: atom_id res chain seq x y z
N SER A 1 -10.92 10.27 14.56
CA SER A 1 -11.68 11.31 15.28
C SER A 1 -12.59 12.11 14.36
N ASN A 2 -12.09 12.77 13.31
CA ASN A 2 -12.89 13.76 12.56
C ASN A 2 -14.10 13.22 11.77
N VAL A 3 -14.05 12.00 11.24
CA VAL A 3 -15.15 11.44 10.44
C VAL A 3 -16.30 10.94 11.33
N SER A 4 -15.97 10.32 12.46
CA SER A 4 -16.94 9.83 13.45
C SER A 4 -17.73 10.99 14.09
N GLU A 5 -17.05 12.11 14.35
CA GLU A 5 -17.67 13.32 14.90
C GLU A 5 -18.62 13.96 13.89
N LEU A 6 -18.24 14.04 12.60
CA LEU A 6 -19.10 14.50 11.51
C LEU A 6 -20.33 13.61 11.31
N ILE A 7 -20.18 12.29 11.44
CA ILE A 7 -21.28 11.32 11.35
C ILE A 7 -22.25 11.51 12.53
N SER A 8 -21.75 11.76 13.74
CA SER A 8 -22.59 11.98 14.92
C SER A 8 -23.40 13.29 14.85
N VAL A 9 -22.81 14.35 14.28
CA VAL A 9 -23.47 15.66 14.12
C VAL A 9 -24.49 15.63 12.98
N LEU A 10 -24.22 14.90 11.88
CA LEU A 10 -25.18 14.74 10.78
C LEU A 10 -26.28 13.71 11.08
N GLY A 11 -26.00 12.68 11.90
CA GLY A 11 -26.97 11.64 12.29
C GLY A 11 -28.14 12.18 13.13
N GLN A 12 -27.94 13.29 13.84
CA GLN A 12 -29.01 14.02 14.53
C GLN A 12 -30.05 14.64 13.57
N GLN A 13 -29.71 14.87 12.30
CA GLN A 13 -30.53 15.62 11.35
C GLN A 13 -31.10 14.77 10.20
N TYR A 14 -30.45 13.64 9.85
CA TYR A 14 -30.92 12.69 8.83
C TYR A 14 -30.68 11.23 9.24
N SER A 15 -31.72 10.56 9.75
CA SER A 15 -31.69 9.17 10.25
C SER A 15 -31.29 8.09 9.22
N GLY A 16 -31.27 8.41 7.93
CA GLY A 16 -30.83 7.49 6.86
C GLY A 16 -29.36 7.66 6.43
N LEU A 17 -28.72 8.78 6.76
CA LEU A 17 -27.38 9.10 6.25
C LEU A 17 -26.28 8.32 6.97
N GLU A 18 -26.45 8.05 8.26
CA GLU A 18 -25.54 7.19 9.03
C GLU A 18 -25.51 5.75 8.48
N PHE A 19 -26.67 5.19 8.12
CA PHE A 19 -26.75 3.86 7.51
C PHE A 19 -26.04 3.82 6.15
N ILE A 20 -26.28 4.80 5.28
CA ILE A 20 -25.64 4.89 3.97
C ILE A 20 -24.13 5.05 4.10
N LEU A 21 -23.65 5.92 4.99
CA LEU A 21 -22.22 6.13 5.22
C LEU A 21 -21.56 4.89 5.82
N SER A 22 -22.20 4.22 6.77
CA SER A 22 -21.69 2.97 7.35
C SER A 22 -21.57 1.88 6.28
N MET A 23 -22.58 1.72 5.44
CA MET A 23 -22.60 0.74 4.34
C MET A 23 -21.56 1.07 3.26
N PHE A 24 -21.43 2.34 2.89
CA PHE A 24 -20.39 2.82 1.96
C PHE A 24 -18.99 2.57 2.50
N THR A 25 -18.73 2.91 3.76
CA THR A 25 -17.42 2.73 4.39
C THR A 25 -17.08 1.25 4.51
N GLY A 26 -18.06 0.40 4.86
CA GLY A 26 -17.90 -1.05 4.87
C GLY A 26 -17.56 -1.64 3.50
N LEU A 27 -18.25 -1.21 2.43
CA LEU A 27 -17.94 -1.64 1.06
C LEU A 27 -16.59 -1.10 0.55
N ALA A 28 -16.25 0.14 0.89
CA ALA A 28 -14.96 0.75 0.54
C ALA A 28 -13.79 0.01 1.20
N LEU A 29 -13.93 -0.35 2.48
CA LEU A 29 -12.93 -1.16 3.18
C LEU A 29 -12.81 -2.56 2.59
N LEU A 30 -13.94 -3.23 2.33
CA LEU A 30 -13.96 -4.56 1.73
C LEU A 30 -13.25 -4.59 0.36
N THR A 31 -13.57 -3.63 -0.51
CA THR A 31 -13.01 -3.57 -1.88
C THR A 31 -11.53 -3.19 -1.87
N SER A 32 -11.12 -2.27 -1.01
CA SER A 32 -9.71 -1.91 -0.82
C SER A 32 -8.90 -3.10 -0.31
N PHE A 33 -9.43 -3.82 0.67
CA PHE A 33 -8.79 -5.00 1.23
C PHE A 33 -8.68 -6.15 0.22
N LEU A 34 -9.73 -6.39 -0.57
CA LEU A 34 -9.72 -7.39 -1.65
C LEU A 34 -8.60 -7.11 -2.68
N GLY A 35 -8.42 -5.85 -3.06
CA GLY A 35 -7.38 -5.44 -4.00
C GLY A 35 -5.97 -5.70 -3.48
N VAL A 36 -5.71 -5.36 -2.21
CA VAL A 36 -4.41 -5.63 -1.57
C VAL A 36 -4.16 -7.14 -1.42
N ALA A 37 -5.18 -7.91 -1.04
CA ALA A 37 -5.06 -9.36 -0.89
C ALA A 37 -4.78 -10.07 -2.23
N MET A 38 -5.38 -9.61 -3.34
CA MET A 38 -5.08 -10.09 -4.68
C MET A 38 -3.62 -9.81 -5.08
N ALA A 39 -3.11 -8.59 -4.81
CA ALA A 39 -1.72 -8.23 -5.10
C ALA A 39 -0.72 -9.06 -4.28
N LEU A 40 -1.01 -9.30 -3.00
CA LEU A 40 -0.18 -10.17 -2.15
C LEU A 40 -0.26 -11.64 -2.57
N TYR A 41 -1.41 -12.12 -3.04
CA TYR A 41 -1.54 -13.49 -3.53
C TYR A 41 -0.61 -13.74 -4.72
N ASP A 42 -0.58 -12.83 -5.69
CA ASP A 42 0.28 -12.94 -6.87
C ASP A 42 1.76 -12.84 -6.48
N GLN A 43 2.11 -11.88 -5.63
CA GLN A 43 3.46 -11.71 -5.12
C GLN A 43 3.95 -12.94 -4.32
N ASN A 44 3.12 -13.50 -3.45
CA ASN A 44 3.46 -14.70 -2.67
C ASN A 44 3.50 -15.97 -3.53
N ALA A 45 2.66 -16.07 -4.55
CA ALA A 45 2.70 -17.18 -5.50
C ALA A 45 4.04 -17.21 -6.25
N ASP A 46 4.53 -16.05 -6.68
CA ASP A 46 5.83 -15.90 -7.32
C ASP A 46 7.01 -16.18 -6.37
N LEU A 47 6.93 -15.69 -5.12
CA LEU A 47 7.99 -15.87 -4.13
C LEU A 47 8.09 -17.30 -3.59
N LEU A 48 6.96 -17.95 -3.30
CA LEU A 48 6.94 -19.25 -2.63
C LEU A 48 7.04 -20.43 -3.61
N LYS A 49 6.82 -20.22 -4.92
CA LYS A 49 6.73 -21.29 -5.95
C LYS A 49 5.89 -22.50 -5.48
N ALA A 50 4.90 -22.23 -4.63
CA ALA A 50 4.15 -23.23 -3.89
C ALA A 50 2.76 -23.45 -4.51
N SER A 51 2.05 -24.46 -4.04
CA SER A 51 0.71 -24.79 -4.50
C SER A 51 -0.29 -23.66 -4.19
N LYS A 52 -1.01 -23.22 -5.23
CA LYS A 52 -2.03 -22.15 -5.22
C LYS A 52 -2.97 -22.14 -3.99
N PRO A 53 -3.52 -23.28 -3.52
CA PRO A 53 -4.46 -23.26 -2.39
C PRO A 53 -3.82 -22.89 -1.04
N VAL A 54 -2.55 -23.26 -0.80
CA VAL A 54 -1.87 -22.95 0.47
C VAL A 54 -1.56 -21.46 0.55
N VAL A 55 -1.07 -20.88 -0.56
CA VAL A 55 -0.82 -19.45 -0.68
C VAL A 55 -2.11 -18.64 -0.52
N PHE A 56 -3.22 -19.12 -1.10
CA PHE A 56 -4.52 -18.47 -0.97
C PHE A 56 -5.02 -18.45 0.47
N VAL A 57 -5.00 -19.58 1.18
CA VAL A 57 -5.47 -19.65 2.57
C VAL A 57 -4.62 -18.76 3.47
N THR A 58 -3.29 -18.83 3.37
CA THR A 58 -2.41 -18.02 4.21
C THR A 58 -2.50 -16.52 3.90
N THR A 59 -2.67 -16.14 2.62
CA THR A 59 -2.68 -14.72 2.22
C THR A 59 -4.05 -14.07 2.38
N PHE A 60 -5.14 -14.84 2.32
CA PHE A 60 -6.49 -14.28 2.37
C PHE A 60 -7.15 -14.47 3.74
N ILE A 61 -7.02 -15.65 4.36
CA ILE A 61 -7.70 -15.95 5.62
C ILE A 61 -6.97 -15.29 6.81
N LEU A 62 -5.64 -15.27 6.80
CA LEU A 62 -4.88 -14.69 7.91
C LEU A 62 -5.14 -13.18 8.08
N PRO A 63 -5.11 -12.35 7.02
CA PRO A 63 -5.40 -10.93 7.17
C PRO A 63 -6.89 -10.67 7.44
N LEU A 64 -7.79 -11.46 6.86
CA LEU A 64 -9.24 -11.31 7.06
C LEU A 64 -9.64 -11.64 8.50
N LEU A 65 -9.07 -12.70 9.08
CA LEU A 65 -9.19 -12.98 10.52
C LEU A 65 -8.68 -11.80 11.35
N GLY A 66 -7.51 -11.26 11.03
CA GLY A 66 -6.96 -10.08 11.71
C GLY A 66 -7.91 -8.86 11.67
N ALA A 67 -8.55 -8.62 10.53
CA ALA A 67 -9.49 -7.52 10.35
C ALA A 67 -10.80 -7.71 11.15
N VAL A 68 -11.33 -8.93 11.24
CA VAL A 68 -12.59 -9.22 11.96
C VAL A 68 -12.38 -9.28 13.48
N PHE A 69 -11.27 -9.86 13.94
CA PHE A 69 -11.02 -10.04 15.38
C PHE A 69 -10.43 -8.81 16.08
N ALA A 70 -9.77 -7.90 15.35
CA ALA A 70 -9.08 -6.75 15.93
C ALA A 70 -9.14 -5.48 15.06
N PRO A 71 -10.33 -4.91 14.81
CA PRO A 71 -10.50 -3.72 13.96
C PRO A 71 -9.74 -2.49 14.48
N GLU A 72 -9.65 -2.32 15.81
CA GLU A 72 -8.91 -1.23 16.48
C GLU A 72 -7.39 -1.32 16.23
N HIS A 73 -6.83 -2.54 16.26
CA HIS A 73 -5.40 -2.76 16.05
C HIS A 73 -5.02 -2.77 14.57
N PHE A 74 -5.95 -3.05 13.66
CA PHE A 74 -5.71 -3.06 12.23
C PHE A 74 -5.21 -1.71 11.71
N LEU A 75 -5.86 -0.62 12.12
CA LEU A 75 -5.45 0.73 11.72
C LEU A 75 -4.05 1.10 12.23
N ALA A 76 -3.70 0.67 13.45
CA ALA A 76 -2.37 0.90 14.02
C ALA A 76 -1.28 0.06 13.33
N ILE A 77 -1.60 -1.15 12.88
CA ILE A 77 -0.67 -1.97 12.08
C ILE A 77 -0.52 -1.41 10.66
N LEU A 78 -1.59 -0.85 10.10
CA LEU A 78 -1.57 -0.24 8.77
C LEU A 78 -0.70 1.03 8.72
N SER A 79 -0.67 1.83 9.79
CA SER A 79 0.25 2.98 9.86
C SER A 79 1.72 2.53 9.86
N TYR A 80 2.04 1.45 10.58
CA TYR A 80 3.38 0.86 10.58
C TYR A 80 3.77 0.28 9.21
N ALA A 81 2.82 -0.27 8.46
CA ALA A 81 3.04 -0.77 7.10
C ALA A 81 3.51 0.33 6.13
N GLY A 82 3.21 1.60 6.43
CA GLY A 82 3.68 2.75 5.65
C GLY A 82 5.21 2.82 5.53
N ILE A 83 5.95 2.41 6.56
CA ILE A 83 7.42 2.37 6.54
C ILE A 83 7.91 1.37 5.48
N ILE A 84 7.34 0.16 5.49
CA ILE A 84 7.67 -0.90 4.52
C ILE A 84 7.32 -0.44 3.09
N LEU A 85 6.19 0.25 2.93
CA LEU A 85 5.75 0.77 1.64
C LEU A 85 6.71 1.83 1.09
N VAL A 86 7.32 2.68 1.92
CA VAL A 86 8.35 3.63 1.44
C VAL A 86 9.57 2.88 0.91
N PHE A 87 10.02 1.80 1.57
CA PHE A 87 11.09 0.95 1.06
C PHE A 87 10.73 0.32 -0.29
N LEU A 88 9.55 -0.29 -0.39
CA LEU A 88 9.11 -0.95 -1.62
C LEU A 88 8.79 0.02 -2.77
N ALA A 89 8.13 1.15 -2.49
CA ALA A 89 7.64 2.07 -3.52
C ALA A 89 8.67 3.12 -3.94
N VAL A 90 9.66 3.44 -3.10
CA VAL A 90 10.68 4.46 -3.40
C VAL A 90 12.05 3.83 -3.61
N PHE A 91 12.55 3.09 -2.60
CA PHE A 91 13.93 2.60 -2.64
C PHE A 91 14.14 1.45 -3.64
N VAL A 92 13.20 0.51 -3.74
CA VAL A 92 13.29 -0.59 -4.72
C VAL A 92 13.31 -0.08 -6.17
N PRO A 93 12.35 0.73 -6.65
CA PRO A 93 12.42 1.23 -8.03
C PRO A 93 13.63 2.14 -8.27
N LEU A 94 14.04 2.94 -7.28
CA LEU A 94 15.28 3.73 -7.38
C LEU A 94 16.51 2.82 -7.60
N SER A 95 16.61 1.72 -6.84
CA SER A 95 17.69 0.74 -7.01
C SER A 95 17.62 0.03 -8.36
N MET A 96 16.41 -0.28 -8.83
CA MET A 96 16.16 -0.92 -10.12
C MET A 96 16.60 0.01 -11.27
N THR A 97 16.25 1.30 -11.24
CA THR A 97 16.68 2.28 -12.24
C THR A 97 18.19 2.47 -12.24
N MET A 98 18.83 2.52 -11.07
CA MET A 98 20.31 2.60 -10.99
C MET A 98 20.98 1.37 -11.59
N LYS A 99 20.41 0.17 -11.38
CA LYS A 99 20.94 -1.07 -11.95
C LYS A 99 20.76 -1.12 -13.46
N VAL A 100 19.57 -0.76 -13.97
CA VAL A 100 19.28 -0.70 -15.41
C VAL A 100 20.21 0.28 -16.13
N ARG A 101 20.49 1.45 -15.56
CA ARG A 101 21.44 2.42 -16.15
C ARG A 101 22.90 1.98 -16.17
N ARG A 102 23.27 0.98 -15.37
CA ARG A 102 24.64 0.43 -15.34
C ARG A 102 24.83 -0.76 -16.27
N VAL A 103 23.75 -1.31 -16.82
CA VAL A 103 23.86 -2.37 -17.83
C VAL A 103 24.20 -1.70 -19.16
N PRO A 104 25.38 -1.96 -19.75
CA PRO A 104 25.72 -1.41 -21.05
C PRO A 104 24.75 -1.98 -22.08
N VAL A 105 24.08 -1.09 -22.80
CA VAL A 105 23.22 -1.47 -23.92
C VAL A 105 24.00 -1.14 -25.19
N ASP A 106 24.21 -2.15 -26.04
CA ASP A 106 25.09 -2.13 -27.22
C ASP A 106 24.49 -1.36 -28.42
N ASP A 107 23.49 -0.51 -28.18
CA ASP A 107 22.68 0.13 -29.21
C ASP A 107 22.69 1.66 -29.01
N ASP A 108 23.11 2.41 -30.03
CA ASP A 108 23.32 3.87 -29.97
C ASP A 108 21.98 4.67 -29.86
N ASN A 109 20.83 4.00 -29.94
CA ASN A 109 19.48 4.62 -29.91
C ASN A 109 18.67 4.31 -28.63
N VAL A 110 19.34 4.15 -27.48
CA VAL A 110 18.63 3.88 -26.23
C VAL A 110 17.99 5.15 -25.67
N TYR A 111 16.67 5.13 -25.51
CA TYR A 111 15.91 6.21 -24.90
C TYR A 111 16.30 6.37 -23.43
N GLU A 112 17.08 7.40 -23.11
CA GLU A 112 17.36 7.79 -21.73
C GLU A 112 16.26 8.72 -21.23
N ALA A 113 15.45 8.23 -20.27
CA ALA A 113 14.43 9.05 -19.64
C ALA A 113 15.06 10.26 -18.92
N GLY A 114 14.55 11.46 -19.22
CA GLY A 114 15.02 12.72 -18.65
C GLY A 114 14.97 12.73 -17.11
N GLY A 115 15.96 13.39 -16.50
CA GLY A 115 16.10 13.51 -15.05
C GLY A 115 17.49 13.15 -14.53
N GLY A 116 18.26 12.35 -15.28
CA GLY A 116 19.68 12.08 -15.01
C GLY A 116 19.95 11.65 -13.57
N ALA A 117 21.14 11.99 -13.05
CA ALA A 117 21.52 11.75 -11.65
C ALA A 117 20.77 12.66 -10.65
N MET A 118 20.35 13.84 -11.09
CA MET A 118 19.69 14.83 -10.23
C MET A 118 18.30 14.36 -9.78
N GLY A 119 17.49 13.80 -10.70
CA GLY A 119 16.19 13.24 -10.38
C GLY A 119 16.28 12.06 -9.41
N MET A 120 17.30 11.20 -9.55
CA MET A 120 17.53 10.10 -8.62
C MET A 120 17.86 10.60 -7.20
N SER A 121 18.65 11.66 -7.08
CA SER A 121 18.96 12.29 -5.78
C SER A 121 17.71 12.88 -5.14
N VAL A 122 16.85 13.57 -5.90
CA VAL A 122 15.59 14.13 -5.39
C VAL A 122 14.64 13.02 -4.90
N ILE A 123 14.50 11.93 -5.65
CA ILE A 123 13.68 10.77 -5.25
C ILE A 123 14.21 10.14 -3.96
N PHE A 124 15.54 10.00 -3.83
CA PHE A 124 16.17 9.52 -2.62
C PHE A 124 15.87 10.42 -1.42
N LEU A 125 16.02 11.73 -1.58
CA LEU A 125 15.74 12.72 -0.54
C LEU A 125 14.26 12.70 -0.12
N PHE A 126 13.36 12.57 -1.10
CA PHE A 126 11.94 12.42 -0.86
C PHE A 126 11.61 11.12 -0.09
N GLY A 127 12.27 10.01 -0.42
CA GLY A 127 12.15 8.76 0.35
C GLY A 127 12.57 8.91 1.80
N CYS A 128 13.70 9.57 2.07
CA CYS A 128 14.13 9.89 3.44
C CYS A 128 13.14 10.80 4.16
N PHE A 129 12.58 11.80 3.47
CA PHE A 129 11.55 12.68 4.02
C PHE A 129 10.29 11.90 4.41
N LEU A 130 9.83 10.96 3.57
CA LEU A 130 8.68 10.11 3.89
C LEU A 130 8.94 9.21 5.10
N LEU A 131 10.15 8.65 5.25
CA LEU A 131 10.50 7.88 6.45
C LEU A 131 10.48 8.75 7.72
N PHE A 132 11.01 9.97 7.63
CA PHE A 132 10.96 10.91 8.74
C PHE A 132 9.52 11.28 9.12
N ALA A 133 8.66 11.51 8.13
CA ALA A 133 7.26 11.84 8.34
C ALA A 133 6.45 10.71 9.01
N GLN A 134 6.82 9.46 8.78
CA GLN A 134 6.15 8.30 9.42
C GLN A 134 6.69 8.01 10.83
N ALA A 135 7.85 8.56 11.19
CA ALA A 135 8.48 8.37 12.49
C ALA A 135 8.08 9.44 13.53
N VAL A 136 7.48 10.55 13.06
CA VAL A 136 6.97 11.68 13.88
C VAL A 136 5.47 11.55 14.06
#